data_AF-A0A954GB52-F1
#
_entry.id   AF-A0A954GB52-F1
#
_cell.length_a   1.000
_cell.length_b   1.000
_cell.length_c   1.000
_cell.angle_alpha   90.00
_cell.angle_beta   90.00
_cell.angle_gamma   90.00
#
_symmetry.space_group_name_H-M   'P 1'
#
loop_
_entity.id
_entity.type
_entity.pdbx_description
1 polymer ?
#
loop_
_entity_poly.entity_id
_entity_poly.type
_entity_poly.pdbx_seq_one_letter_code
_entity_poly.pdbx_strand_id
1 'polypeptide(L)'
;MIALFCLTFVKRFLMKKTNFQTVSAKWFYVCLLWSGLFHSNQTFAQEPLPAATRSETSLLLMKSGRMVSGEISESAGGYLVKNPTGSMVVPFDSVLFEAKDLHEIYVKQRNSMKFPTANSHLELARWCITNQLFEEAKTELRDAIRLEPKRSEPQLMLRRLTQPSALNQPTVEEKIKEAILKKQLAQSEEATSLTGISREQSAVFVQKIQPILLNKCGNANCHGSAAASEFRLTQVTRRYGNHRIYAEKNLAEVMKWIDLDEAIRSQLLVKPEQ
;
A
#
# COMPACT_ATOMS: atom_id res chain seq x y z
N MET A 1 57.96 26.33 2.34
CA MET A 1 59.35 25.93 2.02
C MET A 1 59.25 24.91 0.89
N ILE A 2 59.13 25.37 -0.35
CA ILE A 2 60.23 25.53 -1.32
C ILE A 2 60.82 24.14 -1.66
N ALA A 3 60.35 23.55 -2.76
CA ALA A 3 61.16 23.23 -3.96
C ALA A 3 61.79 21.83 -3.88
N LEU A 4 62.09 21.07 -4.93
CA LEU A 4 61.97 21.14 -6.38
C LEU A 4 62.29 19.69 -6.82
N PHE A 5 61.61 19.10 -7.80
CA PHE A 5 62.22 18.05 -8.61
C PHE A 5 61.89 18.31 -10.08
N CYS A 6 62.96 18.65 -10.79
CA CYS A 6 63.14 18.88 -12.22
C CYS A 6 63.51 17.49 -12.83
N LEU A 7 63.19 17.07 -14.06
CA LEU A 7 63.58 17.53 -15.40
C LEU A 7 62.74 16.69 -16.41
N THR A 8 61.96 17.27 -17.32
CA THR A 8 62.28 17.51 -18.76
C THR A 8 62.79 16.33 -19.58
N PHE A 9 61.98 15.85 -20.55
CA PHE A 9 62.47 15.41 -21.85
C PHE A 9 61.66 16.12 -22.95
N VAL A 10 62.38 16.49 -24.00
CA VAL A 10 62.11 17.54 -24.98
C VAL A 10 62.14 16.92 -26.37
N LYS A 11 61.50 17.60 -27.35
CA LYS A 11 61.69 17.51 -28.83
C LYS A 11 61.06 16.32 -29.56
N ARG A 12 60.60 16.41 -30.81
CA ARG A 12 60.32 17.51 -31.76
C ARG A 12 59.74 16.86 -33.03
N PHE A 13 58.85 17.58 -33.71
CA PHE A 13 58.84 17.84 -35.16
C PHE A 13 58.83 16.69 -36.20
N LEU A 14 57.76 16.76 -37.01
CA LEU A 14 57.76 16.97 -38.48
C LEU A 14 57.83 15.78 -39.45
N MET A 15 56.83 15.81 -40.34
CA MET A 15 56.86 15.60 -41.79
C MET A 15 57.46 14.30 -42.34
N LYS A 16 56.59 13.51 -42.98
CA LYS A 16 56.91 12.93 -44.28
C LYS A 16 55.71 13.06 -45.23
N LYS A 17 55.94 13.84 -46.28
CA LYS A 17 55.06 14.11 -47.42
C LYS A 17 55.79 13.49 -48.61
N THR A 18 55.16 12.57 -49.34
CA THR A 18 55.56 12.26 -50.73
C THR A 18 54.35 11.73 -51.50
N ASN A 19 53.93 12.55 -52.47
CA ASN A 19 53.10 12.25 -53.63
C ASN A 19 53.71 11.14 -54.50
N PHE A 20 52.90 10.43 -55.29
CA PHE A 20 53.01 10.45 -56.75
C PHE A 20 51.81 9.81 -57.48
N GLN A 21 51.28 10.59 -58.44
CA GLN A 21 50.74 10.23 -59.78
C GLN A 21 49.44 9.41 -59.89
N THR A 22 48.32 10.00 -60.33
CA THR A 22 47.84 10.24 -61.73
C THR A 22 47.67 8.94 -62.52
N VAL A 23 46.49 8.59 -63.07
CA VAL A 23 45.99 9.04 -64.38
C VAL A 23 44.46 8.91 -64.49
N SER A 24 43.90 9.82 -65.28
CA SER A 24 42.51 10.09 -65.67
C SER A 24 41.89 9.09 -66.68
N ALA A 25 40.56 9.17 -66.81
CA ALA A 25 39.71 8.97 -68.01
C ALA A 25 38.88 7.67 -68.04
N LYS A 26 37.68 7.59 -68.62
CA LYS A 26 36.58 8.50 -69.01
C LYS A 26 35.40 7.56 -69.35
N TRP A 27 34.18 7.90 -68.90
CA TRP A 27 32.90 7.79 -69.61
C TRP A 27 32.23 6.45 -70.03
N PHE A 28 30.89 6.52 -70.01
CA PHE A 28 29.84 5.78 -70.75
C PHE A 28 29.14 4.53 -70.15
N TYR A 29 27.96 4.80 -69.55
CA TYR A 29 26.62 4.19 -69.72
C TYR A 29 26.40 2.91 -70.56
N VAL A 30 25.50 2.04 -70.02
CA VAL A 30 24.34 1.36 -70.67
C VAL A 30 24.23 -0.18 -70.47
N CYS A 31 23.10 -0.55 -69.83
CA CYS A 31 22.21 -1.72 -69.98
C CYS A 31 22.53 -3.17 -69.57
N LEU A 32 21.63 -3.62 -68.68
CA LEU A 32 20.70 -4.77 -68.74
C LEU A 32 21.20 -6.22 -68.56
N LEU A 33 20.58 -6.81 -67.53
CA LEU A 33 20.03 -8.17 -67.44
C LEU A 33 21.02 -9.34 -67.40
N TRP A 34 21.20 -9.87 -66.17
CA TRP A 34 20.87 -11.28 -65.95
C TRP A 34 20.56 -11.57 -64.48
N SER A 35 19.31 -11.92 -64.24
CA SER A 35 18.81 -12.55 -63.02
C SER A 35 19.30 -14.00 -62.96
N GLY A 36 20.22 -14.28 -62.05
CA GLY A 36 20.63 -15.63 -61.66
C GLY A 36 20.49 -15.79 -60.15
N LEU A 37 19.53 -16.63 -59.75
CA LEU A 37 19.27 -17.03 -58.37
C LEU A 37 20.51 -17.68 -57.73
N PHE A 38 21.18 -16.95 -56.84
CA PHE A 38 22.06 -17.53 -55.84
C PHE A 38 21.60 -17.12 -54.46
N HIS A 39 21.15 -18.13 -53.70
CA HIS A 39 20.88 -18.03 -52.27
C HIS A 39 22.13 -17.52 -51.55
N SER A 40 22.06 -16.31 -51.03
CA SER A 40 22.89 -15.88 -49.91
C SER A 40 21.95 -15.65 -48.75
N ASN A 41 21.81 -16.65 -47.88
CA ASN A 41 21.35 -16.41 -46.52
C ASN A 41 22.39 -15.53 -45.83
N GLN A 42 22.28 -14.20 -46.02
CA GLN A 42 22.94 -13.26 -45.15
C GLN A 42 22.16 -13.27 -43.84
N THR A 43 22.56 -14.16 -42.94
CA THR A 43 22.28 -14.00 -41.52
C THR A 43 23.02 -12.73 -41.11
N PHE A 44 22.32 -11.61 -41.09
CA PHE A 44 22.81 -10.41 -40.45
C PHE A 44 22.99 -10.79 -38.98
N ALA A 45 24.25 -10.92 -38.54
CA ALA A 45 24.57 -10.90 -37.13
C ALA A 45 24.11 -9.54 -36.63
N GLN A 46 22.92 -9.50 -36.06
CA GLN A 46 22.39 -8.32 -35.40
C GLN A 46 23.20 -8.19 -34.12
N GLU A 47 24.30 -7.45 -34.22
CA GLU A 47 25.06 -6.98 -33.07
C GLU A 47 24.03 -6.40 -32.10
N PRO A 48 23.88 -6.95 -30.88
CA PRO A 48 22.87 -6.49 -29.96
C PRO A 48 23.14 -5.01 -29.71
N LEU A 49 22.22 -4.17 -30.18
CA LEU A 49 22.16 -2.75 -29.85
C LEU A 49 22.45 -2.65 -28.36
N PRO A 50 23.43 -1.83 -27.92
CA PRO A 50 23.62 -1.60 -26.49
C PRO A 50 22.24 -1.19 -25.97
N ALA A 51 21.72 -1.99 -25.03
CA ALA A 51 20.42 -1.76 -24.41
C ALA A 51 20.37 -0.28 -24.11
N ALA A 52 19.42 0.43 -24.72
CA ALA A 52 19.27 1.86 -24.52
C ALA A 52 19.24 2.09 -23.01
N THR A 53 20.35 2.59 -22.46
CA THR A 53 20.45 2.95 -21.06
C THR A 53 19.41 4.05 -20.93
N ARG A 54 18.21 3.69 -20.45
CA ARG A 54 17.23 4.69 -20.02
C ARG A 54 17.99 5.51 -19.01
N SER A 55 18.35 6.72 -19.41
CA SER A 55 19.05 7.67 -18.57
C SER A 55 18.16 7.86 -17.35
N GLU A 56 18.56 7.27 -16.22
CA GLU A 56 17.76 7.29 -15.01
C GLU A 56 17.68 8.75 -14.56
N THR A 57 16.49 9.34 -14.67
CA THR A 57 16.27 10.70 -14.18
C THR A 57 16.61 10.73 -12.70
N SER A 58 17.55 11.58 -12.34
CA SER A 58 18.08 11.73 -10.99
C SER A 58 17.80 13.14 -10.48
N LEU A 59 17.92 13.31 -9.16
CA LEU A 59 17.61 14.53 -8.43
C LEU A 59 18.85 15.09 -7.74
N LEU A 60 19.06 16.39 -7.85
CA LEU A 60 20.02 17.14 -7.04
C LEU A 60 19.28 18.02 -6.05
N LEU A 61 19.56 17.85 -4.75
CA LEU A 61 19.23 18.82 -3.74
C LEU A 61 20.37 19.83 -3.62
N MET A 62 20.07 21.11 -3.83
CA MET A 62 21.04 22.19 -3.68
C MET A 62 21.10 22.69 -2.22
N LYS A 63 22.20 23.34 -1.84
CA LYS A 63 22.35 24.00 -0.53
C LYS A 63 21.30 25.07 -0.24
N SER A 64 20.71 25.65 -1.29
CA SER A 64 19.59 26.60 -1.18
C SER A 64 18.26 25.94 -0.81
N GLY A 65 18.18 24.61 -0.78
CA GLY A 65 16.95 23.84 -0.60
C GLY A 65 16.15 23.61 -1.88
N ARG A 66 16.57 24.20 -3.02
CA ARG A 66 15.97 23.93 -4.32
C ARG A 66 16.38 22.54 -4.83
N MET A 67 15.47 21.88 -5.54
CA MET A 67 15.75 20.62 -6.22
C MET A 67 15.77 20.80 -7.73
N VAL A 68 16.65 20.06 -8.38
CA VAL A 68 16.76 19.99 -9.84
C VAL A 68 16.71 18.53 -10.25
N SER A 69 15.77 18.19 -11.14
CA SER A 69 15.65 16.86 -11.73
C SER A 69 16.19 16.85 -13.15
N GLY A 70 16.69 15.71 -13.62
CA GLY A 70 17.01 15.48 -15.02
C GLY A 70 17.94 14.29 -15.23
N GLU A 71 18.43 14.13 -16.45
CA GLU A 71 19.54 13.23 -16.71
C GLU A 71 20.84 13.90 -16.27
N ILE A 72 21.53 13.29 -15.30
CA ILE A 72 22.69 13.90 -14.64
C ILE A 72 23.97 13.22 -15.14
N SER A 73 24.94 14.02 -15.56
CA SER A 73 26.29 13.57 -15.90
C SER A 73 27.33 14.55 -15.37
N GLU A 74 28.48 14.06 -14.91
CA GLU A 74 29.57 14.94 -14.47
C GLU A 74 30.24 15.67 -15.65
N SER A 75 30.64 16.92 -15.42
CA SER A 75 31.38 17.75 -16.36
C SER A 75 32.47 18.54 -15.62
N ALA A 76 33.42 19.14 -16.36
CA ALA A 76 34.55 19.87 -15.78
C ALA A 76 34.16 21.04 -14.84
N GLY A 77 32.92 21.54 -14.94
CA GLY A 77 32.42 22.66 -14.12
C GLY A 77 31.34 22.31 -13.11
N GLY A 78 30.92 21.04 -13.02
CA GLY A 78 29.79 20.62 -12.19
C GLY A 78 28.96 19.50 -12.82
N TYR A 79 27.78 19.27 -12.26
CA TYR A 79 26.79 18.35 -12.83
C TYR A 79 26.08 18.98 -14.03
N LEU A 80 26.18 18.37 -15.19
CA LEU A 80 25.35 18.68 -16.34
C LEU A 80 24.01 17.99 -16.17
N VAL A 81 22.94 18.77 -16.03
CA VAL A 81 21.57 18.28 -15.97
C VAL A 81 20.91 18.53 -17.31
N LYS A 82 20.43 17.46 -17.96
CA LYS A 82 19.63 17.55 -19.20
C LYS A 82 18.16 17.30 -18.90
N ASN A 83 17.32 18.21 -19.36
CA ASN A 83 15.87 18.16 -19.28
C ASN A 83 15.26 18.34 -20.67
N PRO A 84 13.97 17.97 -20.86
CA PRO A 84 13.28 18.22 -22.13
C PRO A 84 13.29 19.69 -22.57
N THR A 85 13.32 20.62 -21.61
CA THR A 85 13.32 22.08 -21.85
C THR A 85 14.71 22.65 -22.15
N GLY A 86 15.79 21.90 -21.89
CA GLY A 86 17.15 22.38 -22.07
C GLY A 86 18.15 21.70 -21.14
N SER A 87 19.41 22.15 -21.19
CA SER A 87 20.47 21.66 -20.31
C SER A 87 21.07 22.78 -19.48
N MET A 88 21.51 22.47 -18.27
CA MET A 88 22.15 23.43 -17.36
C MET A 88 23.30 22.76 -16.59
N VAL A 89 24.29 23.56 -16.20
CA VAL A 89 25.40 23.10 -15.34
C VAL A 89 25.17 23.58 -13.92
N VAL A 90 25.17 22.65 -12.97
CA VAL A 90 25.05 22.91 -11.53
C VAL A 90 26.42 22.69 -10.89
N PRO A 91 27.05 23.73 -10.30
CA PRO A 91 28.35 23.61 -9.64
C PRO A 91 28.35 22.57 -8.51
N PHE A 92 29.41 21.77 -8.38
CA PHE A 92 29.52 20.72 -7.36
C PHE A 92 29.36 21.25 -5.93
N ASP A 93 29.94 22.42 -5.66
CA ASP A 93 29.88 23.09 -4.35
C ASP A 93 28.48 23.60 -3.98
N SER A 94 27.58 23.74 -4.96
CA SER A 94 26.19 24.14 -4.74
C SER A 94 25.27 22.96 -4.42
N VAL A 95 25.72 21.73 -4.70
CA VAL A 95 24.96 20.50 -4.45
C VAL A 95 25.18 20.03 -3.02
N LEU A 96 24.09 19.65 -2.36
CA LEU A 96 24.10 19.04 -1.04
C LEU A 96 24.02 17.51 -1.17
N PHE A 97 23.08 17.00 -1.96
CA PHE A 97 22.92 15.57 -2.22
C PHE A 97 22.48 15.30 -3.66
N GLU A 98 22.99 14.22 -4.24
CA GLU A 98 22.48 13.58 -5.46
C GLU A 98 21.68 12.34 -5.05
N ALA A 99 20.56 12.04 -5.69
CA ALA A 99 19.71 10.89 -5.39
C ALA A 99 18.85 10.47 -6.58
N LYS A 100 18.31 9.25 -6.53
CA LYS A 100 17.41 8.72 -7.56
C LYS A 100 15.98 9.23 -7.39
N ASP A 101 15.55 9.44 -6.15
CA ASP A 101 14.19 9.87 -5.83
C ASP A 101 14.16 10.79 -4.59
N LEU A 102 12.97 11.34 -4.31
CA LEU A 102 12.75 12.25 -3.19
C LEU A 102 12.94 11.56 -1.82
N HIS A 103 12.63 10.26 -1.74
CA HIS A 103 12.75 9.51 -0.51
C HIS A 103 14.24 9.32 -0.13
N GLU A 104 15.11 9.06 -1.10
CA GLU A 104 16.55 8.97 -0.86
C GLU A 104 17.14 10.31 -0.38
N ILE A 105 16.66 11.45 -0.90
CA ILE A 105 17.05 12.78 -0.38
C ILE A 105 16.62 12.93 1.08
N TYR A 106 15.41 12.50 1.44
CA TYR A 106 14.95 12.48 2.84
C TYR A 106 15.88 11.62 3.72
N VAL A 107 16.21 10.40 3.30
CA VAL A 107 17.10 9.50 4.05
C VAL A 107 18.48 10.13 4.23
N LYS A 108 19.05 10.74 3.19
CA LYS A 108 20.34 11.45 3.27
C LYS A 108 20.30 12.64 4.22
N GLN A 109 19.25 13.47 4.16
CA GLN A 109 19.06 14.57 5.10
C GLN A 109 18.94 14.05 6.54
N ARG A 110 18.15 12.99 6.77
CA ARG A 110 17.98 12.39 8.09
C ARG A 110 19.29 11.83 8.65
N ASN A 111 20.07 11.13 7.82
CA ASN A 111 21.37 10.57 8.20
C ASN A 111 22.45 11.64 8.46
N SER A 112 22.28 12.84 7.90
CA SER A 112 23.20 13.96 8.13
C SER A 112 23.03 14.59 9.53
N MET A 113 21.89 14.34 10.20
CA MET A 113 21.61 14.85 11.54
C MET A 113 22.33 14.02 12.62
N LYS A 114 23.52 14.45 13.04
CA LYS A 114 24.30 13.75 14.09
C LYS A 114 23.63 13.77 15.47
N PHE A 115 23.02 14.90 15.83
CA PHE A 115 22.33 15.12 17.10
C PHE A 115 20.99 15.82 16.84
N PRO A 116 19.97 15.07 16.37
CA PRO A 116 18.72 15.68 15.96
C PRO A 116 17.99 16.27 17.17
N THR A 117 17.55 17.52 17.02
CA THR A 117 16.69 18.21 17.99
C THR A 117 15.23 18.18 17.51
N ALA A 118 14.29 18.55 18.38
CA ALA A 118 12.89 18.70 17.94
C ALA A 118 12.74 19.72 16.79
N ASN A 119 13.57 20.78 16.76
CA ASN A 119 13.62 21.73 15.65
C ASN A 119 14.12 21.08 14.35
N SER A 120 15.16 20.25 14.42
CA SER A 120 15.71 19.56 13.26
C SER A 120 14.67 18.63 12.60
N HIS A 121 13.94 17.87 13.41
CA HIS A 121 12.82 17.05 12.95
C HIS A 121 11.67 17.89 12.37
N LEU A 122 11.36 19.06 12.96
CA LEU A 122 10.35 19.97 12.44
C LEU A 122 10.72 20.57 11.08
N GLU A 123 11.99 20.95 10.89
CA GLU A 123 12.50 21.44 9.61
C GLU A 123 12.43 20.36 8.53
N LEU A 124 12.86 19.14 8.85
CA LEU A 124 12.75 18.02 7.92
C LEU A 124 11.29 17.67 7.62
N ALA A 125 10.41 17.69 8.60
CA ALA A 125 8.97 17.50 8.40
C ALA A 125 8.38 18.54 7.45
N ARG A 126 8.75 19.82 7.59
CA ARG A 126 8.31 20.89 6.68
C ARG A 126 8.80 20.63 5.26
N TRP A 127 10.06 20.26 5.09
CA TRP A 127 10.61 19.90 3.79
C TRP A 127 9.86 18.71 3.17
N CYS A 128 9.57 17.67 3.95
CA CYS A 128 8.77 16.53 3.51
C CYS A 128 7.37 16.95 3.05
N ILE A 129 6.69 17.84 3.78
CA ILE A 129 5.37 18.37 3.41
C ILE A 129 5.43 19.14 2.09
N THR A 130 6.42 20.01 1.90
CA THR A 130 6.61 20.77 0.65
C THR A 130 6.80 19.84 -0.55
N ASN A 131 7.43 18.68 -0.35
CA ASN A 131 7.70 17.69 -1.38
C ASN A 131 6.71 16.51 -1.40
N GLN A 132 5.57 16.65 -0.71
CA GLN A 132 4.46 15.68 -0.68
C GLN A 132 4.84 14.30 -0.10
N LEU A 133 5.91 14.21 0.67
CA LEU A 133 6.35 13.03 1.42
C LEU A 133 5.63 12.98 2.78
N PHE A 134 4.32 12.73 2.76
CA PHE A 134 3.48 12.89 3.95
C PHE A 134 3.72 11.84 5.04
N GLU A 135 4.13 10.62 4.69
CA GLU A 135 4.38 9.56 5.68
C GLU A 135 5.70 9.79 6.43
N GLU A 136 6.73 10.23 5.71
CA GLU A 136 7.99 10.70 6.27
C GLU A 136 7.76 11.91 7.17
N ALA A 137 6.99 12.90 6.71
CA ALA A 137 6.63 14.07 7.51
C ALA A 137 5.94 13.66 8.83
N LYS A 138 4.98 12.73 8.80
CA LYS A 138 4.33 12.21 10.02
C LYS A 138 5.34 11.55 10.97
N THR A 139 6.31 10.83 10.43
CA THR A 139 7.37 10.17 11.22
C THR A 139 8.24 11.21 11.94
N GLU A 140 8.72 12.20 11.21
CA GLU A 140 9.52 13.30 11.77
C GLU A 140 8.75 14.08 12.85
N LEU A 141 7.46 14.36 12.63
CA LEU A 141 6.63 15.03 13.63
C LEU A 141 6.44 14.21 14.90
N ARG A 142 6.30 12.90 14.80
CA ARG A 142 6.23 12.00 15.98
C ARG A 142 7.54 12.01 16.76
N ASP A 143 8.67 12.03 16.06
CA ASP A 143 9.98 12.10 16.70
C ASP A 143 10.20 13.46 17.39
N ALA A 144 9.78 14.57 16.77
CA ALA A 144 9.78 15.89 17.40
C ALA A 144 8.91 15.94 18.68
N ILE A 145 7.71 15.32 18.66
CA ILE A 145 6.83 15.23 19.84
C ILE A 145 7.49 14.39 20.95
N ARG A 146 8.22 13.32 20.60
CA ARG A 146 8.93 12.49 21.59
C ARG A 146 10.02 13.30 22.32
N LEU A 147 10.72 14.17 21.60
CA LEU A 147 11.78 15.02 22.17
C LEU A 147 11.21 16.17 23.00
N GLU A 148 10.13 16.83 22.55
CA GLU A 148 9.49 17.95 23.24
C GLU A 148 7.96 17.78 23.35
N PRO A 149 7.46 16.96 24.28
CA PRO A 149 6.03 16.63 24.36
C PRO A 149 5.11 17.83 24.66
N LYS A 150 5.64 18.91 25.26
CA LYS A 150 4.87 20.11 25.61
C LYS A 150 4.71 21.08 24.44
N ARG A 151 5.43 20.89 23.33
CA ARG A 151 5.37 21.80 22.18
C ARG A 151 4.13 21.53 21.33
N SER A 152 3.32 22.55 21.12
CA SER A 152 2.05 22.44 20.40
C SER A 152 2.22 22.31 18.87
N GLU A 153 3.24 22.95 18.29
CA GLU A 153 3.47 23.01 16.84
C GLU A 153 3.48 21.63 16.14
N PRO A 154 4.33 20.65 16.52
CA PRO A 154 4.37 19.37 15.82
C PRO A 154 3.08 18.56 16.01
N GLN A 155 2.39 18.73 17.14
CA GLN A 155 1.10 18.08 17.40
C GLN A 155 0.01 18.63 16.46
N LEU A 156 -0.03 19.95 16.28
CA LEU A 156 -0.98 20.59 15.37
C LEU A 156 -0.71 20.22 13.91
N MET A 157 0.56 20.19 13.50
CA MET A 157 0.96 19.74 12.16
C MET A 157 0.57 18.28 11.92
N LEU A 158 0.88 17.38 12.86
CA LEU A 158 0.55 15.96 12.75
C LEU A 158 -0.96 15.76 12.64
N ARG A 159 -1.73 16.44 13.51
CA ARG A 159 -3.20 16.40 13.47
C ARG A 159 -3.72 16.75 12.08
N ARG A 160 -3.23 17.85 11.47
CA ARG A 160 -3.64 18.27 10.12
C ARG A 160 -3.33 17.20 9.06
N LEU A 161 -2.17 16.54 9.13
CA LEU A 161 -1.80 15.48 8.18
C LEU A 161 -2.56 14.17 8.38
N THR A 162 -3.06 13.92 9.58
CA THR A 162 -3.82 12.69 9.91
C THR A 162 -5.33 12.84 9.77
N GLN A 163 -5.84 14.07 9.76
CA GLN A 163 -7.26 14.29 9.54
C GLN A 163 -7.59 13.89 8.09
N PRO A 164 -8.67 13.11 7.88
CA PRO A 164 -9.19 12.87 6.54
C PRO A 164 -9.47 14.23 5.91
N SER A 165 -8.80 14.53 4.79
CA SER A 165 -9.10 15.74 4.03
C SER A 165 -10.57 15.68 3.63
N ALA A 166 -11.25 16.83 3.56
CA ALA A 166 -12.64 16.88 3.08
C ALA A 166 -12.81 16.27 1.67
N LEU A 167 -11.71 16.16 0.91
CA LEU A 167 -11.62 15.56 -0.42
C LEU A 167 -11.46 14.02 -0.40
N ASN A 168 -10.94 13.44 0.69
CA ASN A 168 -10.82 11.98 0.88
C ASN A 168 -11.84 11.46 1.91
N GLN A 169 -12.91 12.21 2.18
CA GLN A 169 -14.03 11.64 2.89
C GLN A 169 -14.68 10.61 1.96
N PRO A 170 -14.90 9.36 2.43
CA PRO A 170 -15.64 8.40 1.64
C PRO A 170 -16.98 9.04 1.30
N THR A 171 -17.30 8.98 0.01
CA THR A 171 -18.54 9.49 -0.55
C THR A 171 -19.72 8.89 0.23
N VAL A 172 -20.88 9.54 0.17
CA VAL A 172 -22.09 9.01 0.80
C VAL A 172 -22.36 7.59 0.28
N GLU A 173 -22.07 7.36 -0.99
CA GLU A 173 -22.13 6.07 -1.69
C GLU A 173 -21.17 5.03 -1.11
N GLU A 174 -19.91 5.39 -0.86
CA GLU A 174 -18.92 4.49 -0.25
C GLU A 174 -19.28 4.15 1.20
N LYS A 175 -19.74 5.14 1.98
CA LYS A 175 -20.24 4.90 3.34
C LYS A 175 -21.46 3.99 3.36
N ILE A 176 -22.37 4.15 2.41
CA ILE A 176 -23.54 3.27 2.26
C ILE A 176 -23.09 1.86 1.91
N LYS A 177 -22.16 1.69 0.96
CA LYS A 177 -21.62 0.38 0.59
C LYS A 177 -20.91 -0.31 1.75
N GLU A 178 -20.07 0.41 2.49
CA GLU A 178 -19.38 -0.11 3.67
C GLU A 178 -20.37 -0.50 4.77
N ALA A 179 -21.40 0.32 5.01
CA ALA A 179 -22.46 0.00 5.97
C ALA A 179 -23.28 -1.23 5.55
N ILE A 180 -23.59 -1.38 4.27
CA ILE A 180 -24.29 -2.57 3.73
C ILE A 180 -23.41 -3.81 3.90
N LEU A 181 -22.14 -3.74 3.52
CA LEU A 181 -21.19 -4.86 3.63
C LEU A 181 -21.02 -5.29 5.09
N LYS A 182 -20.81 -4.33 6.00
CA LYS A 182 -20.69 -4.59 7.44
C LYS A 182 -21.97 -5.20 8.02
N LYS A 183 -23.14 -4.75 7.56
CA LYS A 183 -24.44 -5.33 7.93
C LYS A 183 -24.61 -6.75 7.40
N GLN A 184 -24.18 -7.03 6.18
CA GLN A 184 -24.22 -8.38 5.59
C GLN A 184 -23.26 -9.33 6.30
N LEU A 185 -22.05 -8.88 6.63
CA LEU A 185 -21.08 -9.67 7.40
C LEU A 185 -21.62 -9.99 8.81
N ALA A 186 -22.14 -8.98 9.53
CA ALA A 186 -22.79 -9.18 10.82
C ALA A 186 -24.00 -10.14 10.74
N GLN A 187 -24.80 -10.05 9.67
CA GLN A 187 -25.91 -10.97 9.44
C GLN A 187 -25.47 -12.40 9.09
N SER A 188 -24.30 -12.57 8.47
CA SER A 188 -23.74 -13.89 8.15
C SER A 188 -23.12 -14.58 9.35
N GLU A 189 -22.47 -13.83 10.24
CA GLU A 189 -21.94 -14.37 11.51
C GLU A 189 -23.08 -14.73 12.46
N GLU A 190 -24.17 -13.94 12.48
CA GLU A 190 -25.37 -14.19 13.29
C GLU A 190 -26.37 -15.18 12.63
N ALA A 191 -26.05 -15.70 11.43
CA ALA A 191 -26.82 -16.79 10.80
C ALA A 191 -26.45 -18.17 11.35
N THR A 192 -25.38 -18.28 12.14
CA THR A 192 -25.12 -19.46 12.95
C THR A 192 -25.84 -19.27 14.29
N SER A 193 -27.07 -19.77 14.39
CA SER A 193 -27.78 -19.86 15.67
C SER A 193 -26.88 -20.51 16.72
N LEU A 194 -27.00 -20.13 18.00
CA LEU A 194 -26.30 -20.76 19.14
C LEU A 194 -26.46 -22.30 19.20
N THR A 195 -27.37 -22.84 18.39
CA THR A 195 -27.75 -24.25 18.33
C THR A 195 -27.35 -24.97 17.04
N GLY A 196 -26.63 -24.30 16.12
CA GLY A 196 -26.10 -24.93 14.89
C GLY A 196 -27.14 -25.30 13.83
N ILE A 197 -28.39 -24.84 13.94
CA ILE A 197 -29.46 -25.10 12.95
C ILE A 197 -29.65 -23.92 11.99
N SER A 198 -30.22 -24.20 10.81
CA SER A 198 -30.45 -23.16 9.80
C SER A 198 -31.49 -22.12 10.24
N ARG A 199 -31.51 -20.97 9.57
CA ARG A 199 -32.47 -19.88 9.83
C ARG A 199 -33.91 -20.33 9.58
N GLU A 200 -34.13 -21.15 8.57
CA GLU A 200 -35.43 -21.70 8.18
C GLU A 200 -35.94 -22.65 9.26
N GLN A 201 -35.08 -23.52 9.79
CA GLN A 201 -35.42 -24.44 10.88
C GLN A 201 -35.72 -23.70 12.19
N SER A 202 -34.94 -22.66 12.49
CA SER A 202 -35.19 -21.76 13.62
C SER A 202 -36.56 -21.08 13.51
N ALA A 203 -36.95 -20.63 12.32
CA ALA A 203 -38.27 -20.03 12.10
C ALA A 203 -39.41 -21.03 12.34
N VAL A 204 -39.24 -22.29 11.93
CA VAL A 204 -40.22 -23.36 12.19
C VAL A 204 -40.38 -23.60 13.69
N PHE A 205 -39.28 -23.64 14.45
CA PHE A 205 -39.34 -23.77 15.91
C PHE A 205 -40.15 -22.63 16.55
N VAL A 206 -39.84 -21.37 16.20
CA VAL A 206 -40.50 -20.20 16.80
C VAL A 206 -41.99 -20.15 16.47
N GLN A 207 -42.37 -20.51 15.24
CA GLN A 207 -43.77 -20.42 14.80
C GLN A 207 -44.64 -21.59 15.24
N LYS A 208 -44.09 -22.81 15.30
CA LYS A 208 -44.88 -24.03 15.54
C LYS A 208 -44.63 -24.66 16.90
N ILE A 209 -43.38 -24.78 17.31
CA ILE A 209 -42.99 -25.60 18.48
C ILE A 209 -43.00 -24.76 19.76
N GLN A 210 -42.37 -23.60 19.74
CA GLN A 210 -42.24 -22.73 20.90
C GLN A 210 -43.59 -22.32 21.54
N PRO A 211 -44.65 -21.99 20.78
CA PRO A 211 -45.95 -21.69 21.38
C PRO A 211 -46.54 -22.89 22.13
N ILE A 212 -46.35 -24.12 21.63
CA ILE A 212 -46.82 -25.34 22.29
C ILE A 212 -46.08 -25.53 23.60
N LEU A 213 -44.75 -25.44 23.57
CA LEU A 213 -43.91 -25.59 24.75
C LEU A 213 -44.19 -24.53 25.81
N LEU A 214 -44.33 -23.26 25.43
CA LEU A 214 -44.61 -22.18 26.38
C LEU A 214 -46.02 -22.27 26.96
N ASN A 215 -47.02 -22.69 26.17
CA ASN A 215 -48.40 -22.81 26.64
C ASN A 215 -48.65 -24.05 27.50
N LYS A 216 -47.90 -25.15 27.27
CA LYS A 216 -48.11 -26.44 27.96
C LYS A 216 -47.11 -26.68 29.09
N CYS A 217 -45.86 -26.29 28.91
CA CYS A 217 -44.76 -26.61 29.83
C CYS A 217 -44.18 -25.35 30.50
N GLY A 218 -44.17 -24.21 29.80
CA GLY A 218 -43.46 -23.00 30.22
C GLY A 218 -44.14 -22.14 31.29
N ASN A 219 -45.29 -22.55 31.85
CA ASN A 219 -45.91 -21.83 32.96
C ASN A 219 -45.00 -21.86 34.20
N ALA A 220 -45.03 -20.76 34.99
CA ALA A 220 -44.07 -20.48 36.05
C ALA A 220 -43.90 -21.59 37.12
N ASN A 221 -44.89 -22.48 37.26
CA ASN A 221 -44.89 -23.52 38.28
C ASN A 221 -44.29 -24.88 37.83
N CYS A 222 -44.08 -25.12 36.53
CA CYS A 222 -43.56 -26.42 36.04
C CYS A 222 -42.18 -26.29 35.38
N HIS A 223 -42.06 -25.56 34.27
CA HIS A 223 -40.79 -25.32 33.57
C HIS A 223 -40.60 -23.85 33.17
N GLY A 224 -41.25 -22.91 33.86
CA GLY A 224 -41.03 -21.48 33.61
C GLY A 224 -39.76 -20.93 34.29
N SER A 225 -39.50 -19.63 34.15
CA SER A 225 -38.31 -18.98 34.68
C SER A 225 -38.13 -19.06 36.20
N ALA A 226 -39.21 -19.30 36.94
CA ALA A 226 -39.21 -19.45 38.40
C ALA A 226 -39.17 -20.91 38.87
N ALA A 227 -39.18 -21.88 37.94
CA ALA A 227 -39.19 -23.30 38.29
C ALA A 227 -37.80 -23.78 38.74
N ALA A 228 -37.77 -24.75 39.65
CA ALA A 228 -36.53 -25.38 40.12
C ALA A 228 -36.03 -26.50 39.18
N SER A 229 -36.82 -26.92 38.19
CA SER A 229 -36.48 -27.98 37.23
C SER A 229 -35.22 -27.68 36.41
N GLU A 230 -34.55 -28.72 35.94
CA GLU A 230 -33.39 -28.59 35.04
C GLU A 230 -33.81 -28.07 33.66
N PHE A 231 -34.88 -28.62 33.09
CA PHE A 231 -35.49 -28.07 31.87
C PHE A 231 -36.23 -26.76 32.18
N ARG A 232 -35.83 -25.65 31.55
CA ARG A 232 -36.39 -24.31 31.80
C ARG A 232 -36.67 -23.50 30.53
N LEU A 233 -37.89 -23.04 30.40
CA LEU A 233 -38.35 -22.18 29.31
C LEU A 233 -38.50 -20.74 29.79
N THR A 234 -37.92 -19.82 29.02
CA THR A 234 -38.03 -18.38 29.25
C THR A 234 -39.25 -17.83 28.53
N GLN A 235 -40.08 -17.08 29.27
CA GLN A 235 -41.27 -16.45 28.71
C GLN A 235 -40.93 -15.34 27.72
N VAL A 236 -41.65 -15.32 26.61
CA VAL A 236 -41.45 -14.33 25.54
C VAL A 236 -42.60 -13.33 25.56
N THR A 237 -42.43 -12.25 26.33
CA THR A 237 -43.47 -11.21 26.47
C THR A 237 -43.46 -10.26 25.27
N ARG A 238 -44.61 -10.05 24.60
CA ARG A 238 -44.82 -9.13 23.44
C ARG A 238 -44.42 -7.66 23.67
N ARG A 239 -44.06 -7.28 24.90
CA ARG A 239 -43.85 -5.90 25.32
C ARG A 239 -42.40 -5.42 25.18
N TYR A 240 -41.42 -6.31 24.97
CA TYR A 240 -40.00 -5.95 24.89
C TYR A 240 -39.32 -6.61 23.69
N GLY A 241 -38.60 -5.80 22.89
CA GLY A 241 -38.07 -6.11 21.56
C GLY A 241 -36.98 -7.18 21.44
N ASN A 242 -36.79 -8.04 22.45
CA ASN A 242 -35.76 -9.09 22.47
C ASN A 242 -36.33 -10.51 22.24
N HIS A 243 -37.42 -10.61 21.47
CA HIS A 243 -38.11 -11.88 21.17
C HIS A 243 -37.20 -12.98 20.63
N ARG A 244 -36.25 -12.59 19.79
CA ARG A 244 -35.31 -13.51 19.15
C ARG A 244 -34.38 -14.19 20.16
N ILE A 245 -33.78 -13.41 21.06
CA ILE A 245 -32.83 -13.90 22.06
C ILE A 245 -33.48 -14.95 22.96
N TYR A 246 -34.73 -14.73 23.39
CA TYR A 246 -35.44 -15.68 24.24
C TYR A 246 -35.89 -16.93 23.49
N ALA A 247 -36.26 -16.78 22.22
CA ALA A 247 -36.56 -17.92 21.36
C ALA A 247 -35.32 -18.82 21.14
N GLU A 248 -34.17 -18.22 20.87
CA GLU A 248 -32.90 -18.94 20.72
C GLU A 248 -32.47 -19.63 22.02
N LYS A 249 -32.65 -18.99 23.18
CA LYS A 249 -32.42 -19.63 24.49
C LYS A 249 -33.33 -20.83 24.71
N ASN A 250 -34.61 -20.70 24.38
CA ASN A 250 -35.56 -21.81 24.52
C ASN A 250 -35.23 -22.96 23.58
N LEU A 251 -34.81 -22.65 22.35
CA LEU A 251 -34.35 -23.65 21.40
C LEU A 251 -33.08 -24.35 21.92
N ALA A 252 -32.10 -23.59 22.38
CA ALA A 252 -30.86 -24.13 22.93
C ALA A 252 -31.11 -25.03 24.14
N GLU A 253 -32.08 -24.68 24.98
CA GLU A 253 -32.49 -25.52 26.09
C GLU A 253 -33.13 -26.82 25.58
N VAL A 254 -34.11 -26.74 24.68
CA VAL A 254 -34.79 -27.90 24.10
C VAL A 254 -33.82 -28.88 23.43
N MET A 255 -32.82 -28.36 22.72
CA MET A 255 -31.81 -29.18 22.04
C MET A 255 -30.99 -30.06 23.00
N LYS A 256 -30.88 -29.71 24.30
CA LYS A 256 -30.20 -30.56 25.30
C LYS A 256 -30.98 -31.85 25.62
N TRP A 257 -32.28 -31.86 25.34
CA TRP A 257 -33.21 -32.94 25.70
C TRP A 257 -33.67 -33.75 24.47
N ILE A 258 -33.15 -33.42 23.29
CA ILE A 258 -33.45 -34.09 22.02
C ILE A 258 -32.24 -34.90 21.59
N ASP A 259 -32.47 -36.18 21.30
CA ASP A 259 -31.52 -37.03 20.61
C ASP A 259 -31.74 -36.87 19.10
N LEU A 260 -30.72 -36.38 18.39
CA LEU A 260 -30.81 -36.10 16.95
C LEU A 260 -30.65 -37.35 16.09
N ASP A 261 -30.01 -38.40 16.62
CA ASP A 261 -29.79 -39.66 15.92
C ASP A 261 -31.00 -40.59 16.11
N GLU A 262 -31.57 -40.60 17.32
CA GLU A 262 -32.75 -41.38 17.67
C GLU A 262 -33.85 -40.55 18.35
N ALA A 263 -34.60 -39.78 17.54
CA ALA A 263 -35.61 -38.84 18.02
C ALA A 263 -36.61 -39.42 19.05
N ILE A 264 -37.02 -40.68 18.92
CA ILE A 264 -38.00 -41.35 19.80
C ILE A 264 -37.44 -41.55 21.23
N ARG A 265 -36.12 -41.63 21.39
CA ARG A 265 -35.45 -41.75 22.70
C ARG A 265 -35.20 -40.42 23.39
N SER A 266 -35.52 -39.30 22.73
CA SER A 266 -35.41 -37.97 23.32
C SER A 266 -36.13 -37.93 24.66
N GLN A 267 -35.44 -37.48 25.71
CA GLN A 267 -36.01 -37.39 27.06
C GLN A 267 -37.24 -36.49 27.11
N LEU A 268 -37.35 -35.54 26.16
CA LEU A 268 -38.53 -34.70 26.00
C LEU A 268 -39.80 -35.46 25.58
N LEU A 269 -39.67 -36.65 24.99
CA LEU A 269 -40.77 -37.48 24.49
C LEU A 269 -41.08 -38.69 25.39
N VAL A 270 -40.14 -39.06 26.27
CA VAL A 270 -40.34 -40.18 27.21
C VAL A 270 -41.08 -39.65 28.43
N LYS A 271 -42.19 -40.31 28.79
CA LYS A 271 -42.91 -40.01 30.03
C LYS A 271 -41.97 -40.28 31.21
N PRO A 272 -41.80 -39.37 32.19
CA PRO A 272 -40.98 -39.66 33.35
C PRO A 272 -41.55 -40.89 34.06
N GLU A 273 -40.72 -41.91 34.26
CA GLU A 273 -41.05 -43.02 35.16
C GLU A 273 -41.30 -42.40 36.55
N GLN A 274 -42.48 -42.68 37.11
CA GLN A 274 -42.85 -42.24 38.46
C GLN A 274 -42.18 -43.10 39.51
#